data_AF-Q0ACX3-F1
#
_entry.id   AF-Q0ACX3-F1
#
_cell.length_a   1.000
_cell.length_b   1.000
_cell.length_c   1.000
_cell.angle_alpha   90.00
_cell.angle_beta   90.00
_cell.angle_gamma   90.00
#
_symmetry.space_group_name_H-M   'P 1'
#
loop_
_entity.id
_entity.type
_entity.pdbx_description
1 polymer ?
#
loop_
_entity_poly.entity_id
_entity_poly.type
_entity_poly.pdbx_seq_one_letter_code
_entity_poly.pdbx_strand_id
1 'polypeptide(L)'
;MTLKKRFYYSKNRMQAPDFDRALAFTRTRENTQAIARDYLVARHSLDTITATFDTTKQNIFRAVARLIEDAQTAQETIIKIRRVFNRLNIPKKQYNTAREFFFTSKSLDEIAQQANSTIEDVLKIARCTIKHYQLHANKDAIKEREVEFDKILRYSRAGEKSIQICYDHFVIQDTLTVIAKKHEITKQNTYNIIKRFEEAQIRYEAENPLKNRRRRITKP
;
A
#
# COMPACT_ATOMS: atom_id res chain seq x y z
N MET A 1 8.83 -12.08 30.70
CA MET A 1 7.55 -12.62 30.19
C MET A 1 6.62 -11.47 29.84
N THR A 2 6.63 -11.04 28.58
CA THR A 2 5.80 -9.94 28.10
C THR A 2 4.42 -10.48 27.76
N LEU A 3 3.43 -10.11 28.56
CA LEU A 3 2.01 -10.36 28.30
C LEU A 3 1.67 -9.82 26.91
N LYS A 4 1.60 -10.71 25.91
CA LYS A 4 0.85 -10.47 24.69
C LYS A 4 -0.58 -10.17 25.13
N LYS A 5 -0.97 -8.89 25.15
CA LYS A 5 -2.37 -8.50 25.00
C LYS A 5 -2.81 -9.00 23.62
N ARG A 6 -3.11 -10.30 23.51
CA ARG A 6 -4.05 -10.79 22.52
C ARG A 6 -5.34 -10.08 22.88
N PHE A 7 -5.67 -9.04 22.13
CA PHE A 7 -7.05 -8.60 22.02
C PHE A 7 -7.80 -9.81 21.46
N TYR A 8 -8.30 -10.64 22.37
CA TYR A 8 -9.54 -11.34 22.10
C TYR A 8 -10.53 -10.22 21.77
N TYR A 9 -10.88 -10.07 20.49
CA TYR A 9 -12.19 -9.54 20.17
C TYR A 9 -13.16 -10.56 20.76
N SER A 10 -13.48 -10.39 22.05
CA SER A 10 -14.67 -10.97 22.64
C SER A 10 -15.84 -10.55 21.76
N LYS A 11 -16.81 -11.44 21.62
CA LYS A 11 -18.03 -11.25 20.82
C LYS A 11 -18.45 -9.76 20.72
N ASN A 12 -18.44 -9.27 19.47
CA ASN A 12 -19.20 -8.15 18.95
C ASN A 12 -18.71 -6.74 19.33
N ARG A 13 -18.05 -6.07 18.37
CA ARG A 13 -18.50 -4.81 17.74
C ARG A 13 -17.32 -4.13 17.05
N MET A 14 -17.44 -3.91 15.74
CA MET A 14 -16.71 -2.85 15.06
C MET A 14 -17.70 -1.72 14.78
N GLN A 15 -17.31 -0.47 15.09
CA GLN A 15 -18.15 0.67 14.70
C GLN A 15 -18.06 0.85 13.19
N ALA A 16 -19.17 1.21 12.53
CA ALA A 16 -19.20 1.42 11.09
C ALA A 16 -18.11 2.40 10.60
N PRO A 17 -17.85 3.55 11.26
CA PRO A 17 -16.79 4.45 10.86
C PRO A 17 -15.38 3.83 10.94
N ASP A 18 -15.13 2.96 11.91
CA ASP A 18 -13.84 2.27 12.03
C ASP A 18 -13.67 1.24 10.91
N PHE A 19 -14.75 0.54 10.54
CA PHE A 19 -14.76 -0.40 9.41
C PHE A 19 -14.47 0.35 8.11
N ASP A 20 -15.15 1.46 7.88
CA ASP A 20 -15.02 2.24 6.66
C ASP A 20 -13.62 2.84 6.51
N ARG A 21 -12.99 3.28 7.61
CA ARG A 21 -11.58 3.72 7.58
C ARG A 21 -10.61 2.59 7.24
N ALA A 22 -10.85 1.37 7.72
CA ALA A 22 -10.00 0.22 7.38
C ALA A 22 -10.00 -0.07 5.87
N LEU A 23 -11.06 0.33 5.15
CA LEU A 23 -11.14 0.18 3.69
C LEU A 23 -10.08 0.98 2.91
N ALA A 24 -9.50 2.02 3.51
CA ALA A 24 -8.38 2.74 2.92
C ALA A 24 -7.04 1.96 2.98
N PHE A 25 -6.95 0.96 3.85
CA PHE A 25 -5.72 0.20 4.12
C PHE A 25 -5.76 -1.22 3.57
N THR A 26 -6.96 -1.77 3.37
CA THR A 26 -7.15 -3.12 2.86
C THR A 26 -7.02 -3.21 1.33
N ARG A 27 -6.57 -4.37 0.87
CA ARG A 27 -6.63 -4.82 -0.54
C ARG A 27 -7.65 -5.93 -0.75
N THR A 28 -8.52 -6.16 0.23
CA THR A 28 -9.56 -7.18 0.16
C THR A 28 -10.54 -6.89 -0.97
N ARG A 29 -11.11 -7.94 -1.54
CA ARG A 29 -12.15 -7.83 -2.57
C ARG A 29 -13.45 -7.34 -1.96
N GLU A 30 -14.28 -6.66 -2.75
CA GLU A 30 -15.57 -6.13 -2.32
C GLU A 30 -16.46 -7.18 -1.64
N ASN A 31 -16.57 -8.39 -2.19
CA ASN A 31 -17.33 -9.47 -1.54
C ASN A 31 -16.78 -9.84 -0.16
N THR A 32 -15.46 -9.82 0.02
CA THR A 32 -14.84 -10.08 1.33
C THR A 32 -15.14 -8.96 2.32
N GLN A 33 -15.17 -7.72 1.85
CA GLN A 33 -15.56 -6.56 2.65
C GLN A 33 -17.03 -6.62 3.04
N ALA A 34 -17.92 -6.94 2.10
CA ALA A 34 -19.36 -7.08 2.35
C ALA A 34 -19.66 -8.17 3.40
N ILE A 35 -19.07 -9.37 3.23
CA ILE A 35 -19.18 -10.46 4.22
C ILE A 35 -18.70 -10.02 5.60
N ALA A 36 -17.55 -9.34 5.66
CA ALA A 36 -16.99 -8.87 6.93
C ALA A 36 -17.85 -7.77 7.56
N ARG A 37 -18.43 -6.86 6.76
CA ARG A 37 -19.34 -5.80 7.23
C ARG A 37 -20.61 -6.40 7.83
N ASP A 38 -21.23 -7.35 7.15
CA ASP A 38 -22.44 -8.02 7.60
C ASP A 38 -22.23 -8.72 8.96
N TYR A 39 -21.05 -9.32 9.14
CA TYR A 39 -20.69 -9.98 10.38
C TYR A 39 -20.30 -8.99 11.50
N LEU A 40 -19.40 -8.05 11.22
CA LEU A 40 -18.77 -7.18 12.23
C LEU A 40 -19.61 -5.96 12.62
N VAL A 41 -20.38 -5.42 11.67
CA VAL A 41 -21.13 -4.16 11.81
C VAL A 41 -22.63 -4.44 11.91
N ALA A 42 -23.21 -5.12 10.91
CA ALA A 42 -24.66 -5.40 10.85
C ALA A 42 -25.10 -6.52 11.81
N ARG A 43 -24.16 -7.36 12.27
CA ARG A 43 -24.38 -8.46 13.22
C ARG A 43 -25.33 -9.53 12.69
N HIS A 44 -25.31 -9.75 11.38
CA HIS A 44 -26.02 -10.87 10.78
C HIS A 44 -25.47 -12.19 11.32
N SER A 45 -26.35 -13.18 11.47
CA SER A 45 -25.94 -14.51 11.93
C SER A 45 -25.04 -15.18 10.88
N LEU A 46 -24.19 -16.12 11.31
CA LEU A 46 -23.36 -16.87 10.37
C LEU A 46 -24.21 -17.57 9.31
N ASP A 47 -25.35 -18.13 9.69
CA ASP A 47 -26.24 -18.86 8.78
C ASP A 47 -26.88 -17.92 7.75
N THR A 48 -27.27 -16.72 8.18
CA THR A 48 -27.75 -15.65 7.29
C THR A 48 -26.70 -15.28 6.26
N ILE A 49 -25.47 -15.02 6.70
CA ILE A 49 -24.38 -14.60 5.81
C ILE A 49 -23.98 -15.74 4.87
N THR A 50 -23.92 -16.99 5.33
CA THR A 50 -23.62 -18.13 4.46
C THR A 50 -24.66 -18.29 3.35
N ALA A 51 -25.94 -18.05 3.65
CA ALA A 51 -27.01 -18.11 2.67
C ALA A 51 -26.97 -16.91 1.70
N THR A 52 -26.77 -15.69 2.20
CA THR A 52 -26.74 -14.47 1.36
C THR A 52 -25.57 -14.46 0.37
N PHE A 53 -24.40 -14.92 0.78
CA PHE A 53 -23.17 -14.84 -0.01
C PHE A 53 -22.74 -16.18 -0.63
N ASP A 54 -23.59 -17.22 -0.54
CA ASP A 54 -23.30 -18.59 -0.98
C ASP A 54 -21.88 -19.04 -0.59
N THR A 55 -21.62 -19.03 0.72
CA THR A 55 -20.26 -19.21 1.26
C THR A 55 -20.26 -20.08 2.51
N THR A 56 -19.07 -20.49 2.95
CA THR A 56 -18.91 -21.33 4.15
C THR A 56 -18.61 -20.48 5.39
N LYS A 57 -18.97 -20.98 6.57
CA LYS A 57 -18.62 -20.34 7.86
C LYS A 57 -17.12 -20.10 7.98
N GLN A 58 -16.29 -21.02 7.49
CA GLN A 58 -14.83 -20.87 7.48
C GLN A 58 -14.38 -19.68 6.63
N ASN A 59 -14.98 -19.47 5.46
CA ASN A 59 -14.69 -18.33 4.60
C ASN A 59 -15.12 -17.00 5.24
N ILE A 60 -16.26 -16.99 5.96
CA ILE A 60 -16.68 -15.83 6.75
C ILE A 60 -15.63 -15.49 7.80
N PHE A 61 -15.18 -16.48 8.60
CA PHE A 61 -14.15 -16.24 9.61
C PHE A 61 -12.82 -15.75 9.01
N ARG A 62 -12.41 -16.27 7.86
CA ARG A 62 -11.21 -15.79 7.15
C ARG A 62 -11.36 -14.34 6.68
N ALA A 63 -12.52 -13.98 6.13
CA ALA A 63 -12.82 -12.60 5.71
C ALA A 63 -12.76 -11.65 6.90
N VAL A 64 -13.41 -12.01 8.00
CA VAL A 64 -13.45 -11.24 9.24
C VAL A 64 -12.07 -11.08 9.86
N ALA A 65 -11.30 -12.17 9.98
CA ALA A 65 -9.96 -12.12 10.54
C ALA A 65 -9.03 -11.17 9.76
N ARG A 66 -9.10 -11.22 8.43
CA ARG A 66 -8.32 -10.34 7.56
C ARG A 66 -8.70 -8.87 7.74
N LEU A 67 -9.99 -8.55 7.82
CA LEU A 67 -10.44 -7.17 8.02
C LEU A 67 -10.05 -6.62 9.40
N ILE A 68 -10.04 -7.47 10.44
CA ILE A 68 -9.56 -7.08 11.77
C ILE A 68 -8.06 -6.74 11.73
N GLU A 69 -7.25 -7.57 11.07
CA GLU A 69 -5.81 -7.32 10.89
C GLU A 69 -5.57 -6.02 10.10
N ASP A 70 -6.33 -5.79 9.03
CA ASP A 70 -6.27 -4.55 8.25
C ASP A 70 -6.66 -3.33 9.10
N ALA A 71 -7.66 -3.44 9.96
CA ALA A 71 -8.08 -2.38 10.87
C ALA A 71 -7.03 -2.05 11.93
N GLN A 72 -6.35 -3.06 12.48
CA GLN A 72 -5.21 -2.85 13.39
C GLN A 72 -4.08 -2.12 12.68
N THR A 73 -3.73 -2.60 11.47
CA THR A 73 -2.71 -1.97 10.61
C THR A 73 -3.09 -0.51 10.29
N ALA A 74 -4.37 -0.25 10.03
CA ALA A 74 -4.89 1.09 9.79
C ALA A 74 -4.65 2.01 10.99
N GLN A 75 -5.03 1.60 12.20
CA GLN A 75 -4.85 2.40 13.41
C GLN A 75 -3.37 2.74 13.66
N GLU A 76 -2.49 1.75 13.57
CA GLU A 76 -1.05 1.97 13.73
C GLU A 76 -0.49 2.92 12.68
N THR A 77 -0.92 2.77 11.43
CA THR A 77 -0.45 3.58 10.31
C THR A 77 -0.97 5.02 10.43
N ILE A 78 -2.23 5.23 10.83
CA ILE A 78 -2.82 6.55 11.08
C ILE A 78 -2.00 7.30 12.13
N ILE A 79 -1.63 6.65 13.24
CA ILE A 79 -0.82 7.26 14.29
C ILE A 79 0.53 7.74 13.74
N LYS A 80 1.18 6.91 12.89
CA LYS A 80 2.46 7.26 12.27
C LYS A 80 2.30 8.42 11.27
N ILE A 81 1.26 8.37 10.43
CA ILE A 81 0.95 9.43 9.46
C ILE A 81 0.72 10.76 10.16
N ARG A 82 -0.08 10.80 11.24
CA ARG A 82 -0.38 12.04 11.98
C ARG A 82 0.87 12.80 12.40
N ARG A 83 1.94 12.11 12.79
CA ARG A 83 3.20 12.71 13.25
C ARG A 83 3.98 13.42 12.14
N VAL A 84 3.82 12.98 10.89
CA VAL A 84 4.59 13.46 9.74
C VAL A 84 3.71 14.07 8.64
N PHE A 85 2.41 14.20 8.87
CA PHE A 85 1.42 14.59 7.86
C PHE A 85 1.81 15.86 7.10
N ASN A 86 2.24 16.90 7.81
CA ASN A 86 2.63 18.19 7.22
C ASN A 86 3.90 18.09 6.35
N ARG A 87 4.69 17.01 6.48
CA ARG A 87 5.89 16.73 5.68
C ARG A 87 5.58 15.84 4.48
N LEU A 88 4.36 15.32 4.38
CA LEU A 88 3.94 14.50 3.24
C LEU A 88 3.62 15.40 2.05
N ASN A 89 4.07 15.00 0.86
CA ASN A 89 3.83 15.74 -0.37
C ASN A 89 2.40 15.52 -0.90
N ILE A 90 1.40 15.90 -0.11
CA ILE A 90 -0.02 15.75 -0.44
C ILE A 90 -0.44 16.95 -1.32
N PRO A 91 -1.12 16.73 -2.46
CA PRO A 91 -1.61 17.82 -3.30
C PRO A 91 -2.51 18.80 -2.51
N LYS A 92 -2.33 20.11 -2.69
CA LYS A 92 -3.12 21.14 -1.98
C LYS A 92 -4.63 20.92 -2.06
N LYS A 93 -5.14 20.52 -3.23
CA LYS A 93 -6.57 20.23 -3.46
C LYS A 93 -7.11 19.05 -2.63
N GLN A 94 -6.23 18.14 -2.20
CA GLN A 94 -6.57 16.93 -1.44
C GLN A 94 -6.26 17.07 0.05
N TYR A 95 -5.50 18.10 0.44
CA TYR A 95 -4.95 18.25 1.78
C TYR A 95 -6.02 18.28 2.88
N ASN A 96 -7.08 19.06 2.68
CA ASN A 96 -8.16 19.20 3.67
C ASN A 96 -8.90 17.87 3.86
N THR A 97 -9.31 17.22 2.77
CA THR A 97 -9.99 15.92 2.82
C THR A 97 -9.11 14.85 3.47
N ALA A 98 -7.81 14.81 3.14
CA ALA A 98 -6.85 13.92 3.80
C ALA A 98 -6.75 14.23 5.29
N ARG A 99 -6.63 15.52 5.66
CA ARG A 99 -6.55 15.93 7.06
C ARG A 99 -7.80 15.50 7.84
N GLU A 100 -8.98 15.73 7.29
CA GLU A 100 -10.24 15.29 7.91
C GLU A 100 -10.25 13.77 8.11
N PHE A 101 -9.84 12.99 7.10
CA PHE A 101 -9.75 11.53 7.19
C PHE A 101 -8.81 11.06 8.31
N PHE A 102 -7.60 11.62 8.39
CA PHE A 102 -6.59 11.14 9.34
C PHE A 102 -6.76 11.72 10.75
N PHE A 103 -7.29 12.93 10.93
CA PHE A 103 -7.25 13.64 12.21
C PHE A 103 -8.60 13.75 12.93
N THR A 104 -9.72 13.43 12.28
CA THR A 104 -11.04 13.54 12.90
C THR A 104 -11.71 12.19 13.11
N SER A 105 -12.78 12.20 13.90
CA SER A 105 -13.68 11.07 14.08
C SER A 105 -14.84 11.04 13.08
N LYS A 106 -14.93 12.00 12.15
CA LYS A 106 -16.02 12.11 11.17
C LYS A 106 -16.18 10.85 10.31
N SER A 107 -17.41 10.52 9.94
CA SER A 107 -17.71 9.44 9.00
C SER A 107 -17.20 9.77 7.59
N LEU A 108 -17.06 8.76 6.73
CA LEU A 108 -16.65 9.04 5.34
C LEU A 108 -17.71 9.85 4.60
N ASP A 109 -18.99 9.65 4.91
CA ASP A 109 -20.10 10.43 4.36
C ASP A 109 -19.99 11.91 4.74
N GLU A 110 -19.72 12.22 6.01
CA GLU A 110 -19.55 13.60 6.48
C GLU A 110 -18.37 14.29 5.79
N ILE A 111 -17.26 13.58 5.61
CA ILE A 111 -16.08 14.10 4.92
C ILE A 111 -16.38 14.32 3.44
N ALA A 112 -17.07 13.37 2.79
CA ALA A 112 -17.46 13.45 1.40
C ALA A 112 -18.41 14.64 1.13
N GLN A 113 -19.42 14.84 1.98
CA GLN A 113 -20.33 15.98 1.93
C GLN A 113 -19.58 17.31 2.07
N GLN A 114 -18.68 17.42 3.05
CA GLN A 114 -17.87 18.63 3.25
C GLN A 114 -16.94 18.94 2.09
N ALA A 115 -16.44 17.91 1.41
CA ALA A 115 -15.57 18.03 0.25
C ALA A 115 -16.34 18.17 -1.08
N ASN A 116 -17.68 18.10 -1.06
CA ASN A 116 -18.52 18.00 -2.25
C ASN A 116 -18.01 16.89 -3.21
N SER A 117 -17.69 15.72 -2.65
CA SER A 117 -17.14 14.57 -3.36
C SER A 117 -17.83 13.27 -2.97
N THR A 118 -17.36 12.13 -3.50
CA THR A 118 -17.87 10.81 -3.13
C THR A 118 -17.04 10.16 -2.01
N ILE A 119 -17.59 9.14 -1.33
CA ILE A 119 -16.83 8.30 -0.39
C ILE A 119 -15.62 7.66 -1.08
N GLU A 120 -15.79 7.22 -2.33
CA GLU A 120 -14.72 6.62 -3.12
C GLU A 120 -13.56 7.60 -3.33
N ASP A 121 -13.86 8.88 -3.61
CA ASP A 121 -12.85 9.92 -3.72
C ASP A 121 -12.12 10.15 -2.40
N VAL A 122 -12.83 10.16 -1.27
CA VAL A 122 -12.22 10.26 0.06
C VAL A 122 -11.25 9.10 0.32
N LEU A 123 -11.68 7.86 0.03
CA LEU A 123 -10.83 6.67 0.16
C LEU A 123 -9.63 6.71 -0.78
N LYS A 124 -9.81 7.20 -2.01
CA LYS A 124 -8.73 7.38 -2.98
C LYS A 124 -7.69 8.40 -2.49
N ILE A 125 -8.13 9.52 -1.92
CA ILE A 125 -7.26 10.53 -1.30
C ILE A 125 -6.52 9.94 -0.10
N ALA A 126 -7.20 9.17 0.76
CA ALA A 126 -6.58 8.50 1.89
C ALA A 126 -5.49 7.50 1.45
N ARG A 127 -5.79 6.65 0.46
CA ARG A 127 -4.83 5.70 -0.15
C ARG A 127 -3.62 6.42 -0.75
N CYS A 128 -3.85 7.52 -1.46
CA CYS A 128 -2.79 8.36 -2.00
C CYS A 128 -1.88 8.90 -0.89
N THR A 129 -2.47 9.40 0.19
CA THR A 129 -1.75 9.92 1.36
C THR A 129 -0.93 8.84 2.06
N ILE A 130 -1.49 7.63 2.20
CA ILE A 130 -0.78 6.46 2.74
C ILE A 130 0.43 6.13 1.86
N LYS A 131 0.29 6.19 0.53
CA LYS A 131 1.41 6.00 -0.40
C LYS A 131 2.50 7.07 -0.20
N HIS A 132 2.13 8.35 -0.07
CA HIS A 132 3.10 9.41 0.25
C HIS A 132 3.82 9.18 1.57
N TYR A 133 3.11 8.66 2.58
CA TYR A 133 3.72 8.25 3.84
C TYR A 133 4.71 7.10 3.66
N GLN A 134 4.37 6.06 2.89
CA GLN A 134 5.29 4.95 2.62
C GLN A 134 6.56 5.42 1.92
N LEU A 135 6.45 6.35 0.96
CA LEU A 135 7.61 6.96 0.31
C LEU A 135 8.45 7.78 1.29
N HIS A 136 7.82 8.58 2.15
CA HIS A 136 8.52 9.34 3.18
C HIS A 136 9.23 8.42 4.19
N ALA A 137 8.56 7.36 4.64
CA ALA A 137 9.12 6.41 5.61
C ALA A 137 10.29 5.60 5.02
N ASN A 138 10.25 5.30 3.71
CA ASN A 138 11.28 4.55 3.01
C ASN A 138 12.33 5.44 2.34
N LYS A 139 12.41 6.73 2.68
CA LYS A 139 13.25 7.71 1.97
C LYS A 139 14.71 7.29 1.86
N ASP A 140 15.28 6.71 2.91
CA ASP A 140 16.68 6.27 2.90
C ASP A 140 16.90 5.06 1.98
N ALA A 141 16.01 4.06 2.04
CA ALA A 141 16.04 2.92 1.13
C ALA A 141 15.74 3.33 -0.33
N ILE A 142 14.95 4.37 -0.56
CA ILE A 142 14.74 4.96 -1.89
C ILE A 142 16.06 5.57 -2.38
N LYS A 143 16.75 6.39 -1.57
CA LYS A 143 18.05 6.97 -1.93
C LYS A 143 19.09 5.92 -2.27
N GLU A 144 19.18 4.84 -1.51
CA GLU A 144 20.10 3.73 -1.81
C GLU A 144 19.79 3.12 -3.19
N ARG A 145 18.50 2.91 -3.50
CA ARG A 145 18.08 2.40 -4.81
C ARG A 145 18.30 3.40 -5.93
N GLU A 146 18.14 4.70 -5.70
CA GLU A 146 18.48 5.75 -6.67
C GLU A 146 19.96 5.67 -7.05
N VAL A 147 20.84 5.52 -6.06
CA VAL A 147 22.29 5.39 -6.30
C VAL A 147 22.60 4.14 -7.13
N GLU A 148 21.96 3.00 -6.86
CA GLU A 148 22.16 1.81 -7.69
C GLU A 148 21.56 1.96 -9.10
N PHE A 149 20.40 2.60 -9.21
CA PHE A 149 19.74 2.86 -10.48
C PHE A 149 20.59 3.76 -11.39
N ASP A 150 21.19 4.82 -10.83
CA ASP A 150 22.04 5.77 -11.56
C ASP A 150 23.30 5.12 -12.14
N LYS A 151 23.85 4.08 -11.49
CA LYS A 151 24.98 3.31 -12.04
C LYS A 151 24.60 2.58 -13.32
N ILE A 152 23.37 2.06 -13.39
CA ILE A 152 22.86 1.26 -14.52
C ILE A 152 22.41 2.17 -15.68
N LEU A 153 21.98 3.41 -15.41
CA LEU A 153 21.45 4.33 -16.43
C LEU A 153 22.34 4.44 -17.67
N ARG A 154 23.65 4.56 -17.49
CA ARG A 154 24.64 4.67 -18.58
C ARG A 154 24.66 3.45 -19.51
N TYR A 155 24.30 2.28 -19.00
CA TYR A 155 24.26 1.01 -19.72
C TYR A 155 22.93 0.72 -20.41
N SER A 156 21.88 1.44 -20.03
CA SER A 156 20.52 1.21 -20.52
C SER A 156 20.28 1.77 -21.93
N ARG A 157 20.98 2.85 -22.31
CA ARG A 157 20.75 3.63 -23.55
C ARG A 157 19.26 3.96 -23.77
N ALA A 158 18.49 4.06 -22.70
CA ALA A 158 17.05 4.27 -22.74
C ALA A 158 16.73 5.76 -22.94
N GLY A 159 15.65 6.05 -23.68
CA GLY A 159 15.10 7.41 -23.74
C GLY A 159 14.45 7.82 -22.41
N GLU A 160 14.25 9.12 -22.22
CA GLU A 160 13.76 9.73 -20.98
C GLU A 160 12.47 9.07 -20.44
N LYS A 161 11.47 8.83 -21.31
CA LYS A 161 10.22 8.16 -20.91
C LYS A 161 10.46 6.74 -20.38
N SER A 162 11.37 5.99 -21.00
CA SER A 162 11.74 4.64 -20.57
C SER A 162 12.53 4.66 -19.26
N ILE A 163 13.40 5.65 -19.07
CA ILE A 163 14.12 5.88 -17.81
C ILE A 163 13.11 6.12 -16.69
N GLN A 164 12.11 6.98 -16.89
CA GLN A 164 11.09 7.24 -15.87
C GLN A 164 10.26 5.99 -15.52
N ILE A 165 9.94 5.16 -16.52
CA ILE A 165 9.25 3.87 -16.33
C ILE A 165 10.11 2.92 -15.48
N CYS A 166 11.40 2.81 -15.79
CA CYS A 166 12.33 1.97 -15.02
C CYS A 166 12.55 2.52 -13.60
N TYR A 167 12.65 3.84 -13.45
CA TYR A 167 12.78 4.49 -12.13
C TYR A 167 11.56 4.18 -11.25
N ASP A 168 10.35 4.32 -11.80
CA ASP A 168 9.12 3.99 -11.08
C ASP A 168 9.09 2.51 -10.64
N HIS A 169 9.72 1.61 -11.40
CA HIS A 169 9.78 0.19 -11.07
C HIS A 169 10.90 -0.15 -10.07
N PHE A 170 12.15 0.22 -10.34
CA PHE A 170 13.29 -0.21 -9.54
C PHE A 170 13.50 0.64 -8.29
N VAL A 171 13.24 1.95 -8.38
CA VAL A 171 13.45 2.88 -7.27
C VAL A 171 12.19 3.01 -6.42
N ILE A 172 11.05 3.26 -7.05
CA ILE A 172 9.78 3.48 -6.33
C ILE A 172 9.08 2.15 -6.00
N GLN A 173 9.38 1.06 -6.72
CA GLN A 173 8.72 -0.25 -6.58
C GLN A 173 7.22 -0.23 -6.88
N ASP A 174 6.81 0.62 -7.83
CA ASP A 174 5.45 0.54 -8.36
C ASP A 174 5.26 -0.74 -9.20
N THR A 175 4.05 -1.31 -9.14
CA THR A 175 3.70 -2.49 -9.93
C THR A 175 3.53 -2.13 -11.40
N LEU A 176 3.73 -3.11 -12.30
CA LEU A 176 3.55 -2.93 -13.75
C LEU A 176 2.21 -2.28 -14.11
N THR A 177 1.13 -2.66 -13.43
CA THR A 177 -0.21 -2.11 -13.69
C THR A 177 -0.30 -0.63 -13.34
N VAL A 178 0.30 -0.21 -12.22
CA VAL A 178 0.33 1.19 -11.79
C VAL A 178 1.16 2.03 -12.75
N ILE A 179 2.32 1.52 -13.16
CA ILE A 179 3.22 2.20 -14.10
C ILE A 179 2.57 2.32 -15.48
N ALA A 180 1.97 1.25 -15.99
CA ALA A 180 1.26 1.24 -17.27
C ALA A 180 0.16 2.32 -17.32
N LYS A 181 -0.63 2.43 -16.25
CA LYS A 181 -1.66 3.47 -16.12
C LYS A 181 -1.07 4.87 -16.01
N LYS A 182 0.01 5.06 -15.23
CA LYS A 182 0.67 6.36 -15.03
C LYS A 182 1.26 6.93 -16.33
N HIS A 183 1.80 6.06 -17.19
CA HIS A 183 2.49 6.44 -18.42
C HIS A 183 1.67 6.28 -19.70
N GLU A 184 0.40 5.87 -19.54
CA GLU A 184 -0.56 5.63 -20.63
C GLU A 184 -0.02 4.65 -21.68
N ILE A 185 0.54 3.53 -21.23
CA ILE A 185 1.08 2.46 -22.08
C ILE A 185 0.53 1.10 -21.67
N THR A 186 0.68 0.10 -22.55
CA THR A 186 0.28 -1.27 -22.23
C THR A 186 1.21 -1.89 -21.19
N LYS A 187 0.68 -2.81 -20.37
CA LYS A 187 1.45 -3.59 -19.40
C LYS A 187 2.60 -4.36 -20.06
N GLN A 188 2.37 -4.85 -21.29
CA GLN A 188 3.40 -5.54 -22.06
C GLN A 188 4.56 -4.61 -22.45
N ASN A 189 4.24 -3.37 -22.85
CA ASN A 189 5.28 -2.38 -23.16
C ASN A 189 6.07 -2.00 -21.92
N THR A 190 5.41 -1.82 -20.78
CA THR A 190 6.08 -1.59 -19.48
C THR A 190 7.05 -2.72 -19.15
N TYR A 191 6.61 -3.98 -19.28
CA TYR A 191 7.45 -5.15 -19.05
C TYR A 191 8.66 -5.19 -20.00
N ASN A 192 8.46 -4.96 -21.30
CA ASN A 192 9.55 -4.97 -22.27
C ASN A 192 10.60 -3.88 -21.98
N ILE A 193 10.18 -2.70 -21.52
CA ILE A 193 11.08 -1.61 -21.13
C ILE A 193 11.90 -2.01 -19.89
N ILE A 194 11.26 -2.57 -18.87
CA ILE A 194 11.91 -3.04 -17.65
C ILE A 194 12.93 -4.14 -17.97
N LYS A 195 12.56 -5.13 -18.79
CA LYS A 195 13.45 -6.22 -19.19
C LYS A 195 14.73 -5.72 -19.86
N ARG A 196 14.66 -4.71 -20.73
CA ARG A 196 15.85 -4.10 -21.34
C ARG A 196 16.77 -3.44 -20.30
N PHE A 197 16.21 -2.94 -19.22
CA PHE A 197 16.97 -2.37 -18.11
C PHE A 197 17.61 -3.45 -17.24
N GLU A 198 16.92 -4.57 -16.99
CA GLU A 198 17.52 -5.76 -16.34
C GLU A 198 18.70 -6.29 -17.15
N GLU A 199 18.58 -6.35 -18.48
CA GLU A 199 19.71 -6.71 -19.36
C GLU A 199 20.86 -5.71 -19.28
N ALA A 200 20.58 -4.42 -19.06
CA ALA A 200 21.60 -3.40 -18.83
C ALA A 200 22.29 -3.56 -17.48
N GLN A 201 21.54 -3.94 -16.45
CA GLN A 201 22.09 -4.29 -15.14
C GLN A 201 23.03 -5.49 -15.24
N ILE A 202 22.66 -6.53 -15.98
CA ILE A 202 23.53 -7.70 -16.22
C ILE A 202 24.85 -7.27 -16.89
N ARG A 203 24.81 -6.36 -17.86
CA ARG A 203 26.03 -5.82 -18.50
C ARG A 203 26.91 -5.06 -17.50
N TYR A 204 26.31 -4.21 -16.69
CA TYR A 204 27.02 -3.48 -15.63
C TYR A 204 27.71 -4.42 -14.64
N GLU A 205 27.00 -5.46 -14.18
CA GLU A 205 27.51 -6.46 -13.23
C GLU A 205 28.63 -7.32 -13.84
N ALA A 206 28.55 -7.64 -15.14
CA ALA A 206 29.60 -8.35 -15.86
C ALA A 206 30.89 -7.52 -15.99
N GLU A 207 30.77 -6.21 -16.22
CA GLU A 207 31.92 -5.29 -16.29
C GLU A 207 32.47 -4.90 -14.91
N ASN A 208 31.64 -4.97 -13.87
CA ASN A 208 31.97 -4.60 -12.49
C ASN A 208 31.73 -5.77 -11.54
N PRO A 209 32.45 -6.91 -11.71
CA PRO A 209 32.24 -8.07 -10.86
C PRO A 209 32.52 -7.69 -9.41
N LEU A 210 31.61 -8.06 -8.51
CA LEU A 210 31.77 -7.84 -7.07
C LEU A 210 33.13 -8.40 -6.64
N LYS A 211 34.05 -7.53 -6.20
CA LYS A 211 35.32 -7.97 -5.61
C LYS A 211 34.98 -8.87 -4.44
N ASN A 212 35.23 -10.17 -4.60
CA ASN A 212 35.12 -11.14 -3.52
C ASN A 212 35.76 -10.55 -2.26
N ARG A 213 34.96 -10.34 -1.21
CA ARG A 213 35.50 -10.04 0.12
C ARG A 213 36.43 -11.19 0.46
N ARG A 214 37.74 -10.98 0.32
CA ARG A 214 38.76 -11.96 0.71
C ARG A 214 38.44 -12.34 2.16
N ARG A 215 37.98 -13.57 2.38
CA ARG A 215 37.88 -14.13 3.72
C ARG A 215 39.28 -13.99 4.32
N ARG A 216 39.45 -13.15 5.34
CA ARG A 216 40.65 -13.20 6.17
C ARG A 216 40.63 -14.58 6.81
N ILE A 217 41.41 -15.50 6.23
CA ILE A 217 41.78 -16.74 6.88
C ILE A 217 42.69 -16.31 8.03
N THR A 218 42.13 -16.16 9.23
CA THR A 218 42.92 -16.21 10.45
C THR A 218 43.50 -17.62 10.52
N LYS A 219 44.82 -17.74 10.35
CA LYS A 219 45.56 -18.97 10.60
C LYS A 219 45.49 -19.32 12.10
N PRO A 220 45.55 -20.60 12.45
CA PRO A 220 45.45 -21.10 13.83
C PRO A 220 46.55 -20.54 14.73
#